data_AF-A0A966K6T4-F1
#
_entry.id   AF-A0A966K6T4-F1
#
_cell.length_a   1.000
_cell.length_b   1.000
_cell.length_c   1.000
_cell.angle_alpha   90.00
_cell.angle_beta   90.00
_cell.angle_gamma   90.00
#
_symmetry.space_group_name_H-M   'P 1'
#
loop_
_entity.id
_entity.type
_entity.pdbx_description
1 polymer ?
#
loop_
_entity_poly.entity_id
_entity_poly.type
_entity_poly.pdbx_seq_one_letter_code
_entity_poly.pdbx_strand_id
1 'polypeptide(L)'
;MSITTTLYRPYVWSPVYNDIVFQVQSNQTSQIDFKYVFDVILQPAYISGLGATPSGGTNSARFESRPLPDGSGLLNISSFLRGYIDNAVGWIEQAHTSTGSTTLDATHGAPFVGEVYVRVGEVYRSATGSALTMYNGFGNTASSIGNPAYHIYAQADGKLATLSGTAAGSGLPVRYYNGYKNPEDFYKFIDNPTLTDYPYSLQVGTPSTRFGLFRTRLPGTPGDNIGARTIYQLPGDKCSLTWWNRLDRWNIPDGQHYVWGARYRYYDAANNLVATDTINMTFSTFNNLGPFTTCGSIAGLTWSGYNIGQISCGAGDRIVSNRLAITPGITYYTLRLYAPDNPTICLFTQQVSEMITFRFEAQEGLDYPRWRFSWLNDLGGRDWFNFVKQNKEMYNQSRQTYYRDPFYYSGDKFGALSARPSTFGEVVFNMNIQQKFQATTGWITEEQSVFLKGLFNSPHILAYPPSDVDDPDIPRLVVIETTSYEVMNYKRAKMFNYTIDFRFSQPLYTQTS
;
A
#
# COMPACT_ATOMS: atom_id res chain seq x y z
N MET A 1 -10.62 39.68 7.77
CA MET A 1 -9.89 38.41 7.59
C MET A 1 -9.98 37.65 8.90
N SER A 2 -10.50 36.44 8.83
CA SER A 2 -10.90 35.55 9.92
C SER A 2 -9.77 34.56 10.21
N ILE A 3 -9.40 33.74 9.22
CA ILE A 3 -8.17 32.95 9.26
C ILE A 3 -7.01 33.82 8.79
N THR A 4 -5.94 33.89 9.59
CA THR A 4 -4.80 34.80 9.38
C THR A 4 -3.59 34.11 8.75
N THR A 5 -3.30 32.87 9.17
CA THR A 5 -2.09 32.14 8.76
C THR A 5 -2.34 30.64 8.72
N THR A 6 -1.63 29.92 7.85
CA THR A 6 -1.46 28.46 7.95
C THR A 6 -0.08 28.17 8.51
N LEU A 7 -0.02 27.62 9.72
CA LEU A 7 1.22 27.29 10.42
C LEU A 7 1.88 26.03 9.87
N TYR A 8 1.07 25.01 9.58
CA TYR A 8 1.54 23.73 9.09
C TYR A 8 0.64 23.21 7.97
N ARG A 9 1.26 22.67 6.92
CA ARG A 9 0.60 22.03 5.78
C ARG A 9 1.28 20.69 5.53
N PRO A 10 0.52 19.64 5.21
CA PRO A 10 1.10 18.38 4.82
C PRO A 10 1.71 18.54 3.42
N TYR A 11 2.60 17.62 3.07
CA TYR A 11 3.19 17.62 1.74
C TYR A 11 2.23 17.08 0.67
N VAL A 12 2.51 17.39 -0.61
CA VAL A 12 1.68 16.98 -1.76
C VAL A 12 1.45 15.48 -1.75
N TRP A 13 2.47 14.70 -1.46
CA TRP A 13 2.43 13.24 -1.45
C TRP A 13 2.54 12.75 -0.01
N SER A 14 1.42 12.30 0.53
CA SER A 14 1.33 11.95 1.95
C SER A 14 0.91 10.49 2.14
N PRO A 15 1.69 9.68 2.90
CA PRO A 15 1.29 8.32 3.24
C PRO A 15 0.07 8.35 4.17
N VAL A 16 -0.99 7.63 3.80
CA VAL A 16 -2.28 7.67 4.50
C VAL A 16 -2.24 7.10 5.93
N TYR A 17 -1.29 6.22 6.23
CA TYR A 17 -1.13 5.70 7.59
C TYR A 17 -0.31 6.63 8.50
N ASN A 18 0.18 7.75 7.96
CA ASN A 18 0.80 8.81 8.74
C ASN A 18 -0.16 9.94 9.05
N ASP A 19 0.23 10.76 10.01
CA ASP A 19 -0.50 11.98 10.31
C ASP A 19 -0.42 12.95 9.13
N ILE A 20 -1.59 13.36 8.65
CA ILE A 20 -1.76 14.31 7.56
C ILE A 20 -2.46 15.51 8.17
N VAL A 21 -1.64 16.46 8.62
CA VAL A 21 -2.08 17.52 9.53
C VAL A 21 -2.13 18.86 8.81
N PHE A 22 -3.19 19.60 9.06
CA PHE A 22 -3.30 21.02 8.76
C PHE A 22 -3.37 21.80 10.07
N GLN A 23 -2.62 22.90 10.16
CA GLN A 23 -2.68 23.80 11.31
C GLN A 23 -2.85 25.24 10.85
N VAL A 24 -3.85 25.93 11.39
CA VAL A 24 -4.21 27.31 11.03
C VAL A 24 -4.34 28.21 12.25
N GLN A 25 -4.27 29.52 12.05
CA GLN A 25 -4.55 30.53 13.06
C GLN A 25 -5.66 31.48 12.62
N SER A 26 -6.39 31.98 13.60
CA SER A 26 -7.46 32.96 13.45
C SER A 26 -7.23 34.16 14.35
N ASN A 27 -7.73 35.33 13.95
CA ASN A 27 -7.82 36.49 14.84
C ASN A 27 -9.17 36.59 15.58
N GLN A 28 -10.08 35.64 15.37
CA GLN A 28 -11.41 35.58 16.02
C GLN A 28 -11.45 34.60 17.19
N THR A 29 -10.30 34.07 17.64
CA THR A 29 -10.21 33.06 18.70
C THR A 29 -10.74 33.51 20.06
N SER A 30 -10.85 34.83 20.28
CA SER A 30 -11.43 35.44 21.49
C SER A 30 -12.95 35.61 21.43
N GLN A 31 -13.59 35.31 20.29
CA GLN A 31 -15.03 35.45 20.12
C GLN A 31 -15.80 34.35 20.86
N ILE A 32 -17.07 34.64 21.17
CA ILE A 32 -17.94 33.70 21.89
C ILE A 32 -18.29 32.53 20.96
N ASP A 33 -18.36 31.31 21.50
CA ASP A 33 -18.65 30.08 20.77
C ASP A 33 -17.69 29.79 19.59
N PHE A 34 -16.46 30.34 19.62
CA PHE A 34 -15.52 30.21 18.52
C PHE A 34 -15.11 28.75 18.24
N LYS A 35 -15.14 28.36 16.97
CA LYS A 35 -14.63 27.09 16.42
C LYS A 35 -14.02 27.30 15.04
N TYR A 36 -13.02 26.48 14.73
CA TYR A 36 -12.57 26.25 13.36
C TYR A 36 -13.48 25.24 12.67
N VAL A 37 -13.73 25.44 11.38
CA VAL A 37 -14.49 24.52 10.53
C VAL A 37 -13.64 24.13 9.34
N PHE A 38 -13.49 22.83 9.10
CA PHE A 38 -12.75 22.29 7.97
C PHE A 38 -13.68 21.46 7.09
N ASP A 39 -13.81 21.84 5.82
CA ASP A 39 -14.46 21.01 4.81
C ASP A 39 -13.39 20.22 4.06
N VAL A 40 -13.37 18.92 4.30
CA VAL A 40 -12.49 17.97 3.63
C VAL A 40 -13.25 17.38 2.45
N ILE A 41 -12.74 17.60 1.25
CA ILE A 41 -13.34 17.18 -0.01
C ILE A 41 -12.43 16.12 -0.60
N LEU A 42 -12.96 14.90 -0.72
CA LEU A 42 -12.27 13.78 -1.35
C LEU A 42 -12.60 13.74 -2.83
N GLN A 43 -11.56 13.50 -3.61
CA GLN A 43 -11.67 13.16 -5.00
C GLN A 43 -10.96 11.83 -5.23
N PRO A 44 -11.63 10.81 -5.80
CA PRO A 44 -10.94 9.60 -6.19
C PRO A 44 -9.87 9.95 -7.22
N ALA A 45 -8.79 9.16 -7.27
CA ALA A 45 -7.77 9.30 -8.31
C ALA A 45 -8.41 8.98 -9.68
N TYR A 46 -8.98 9.99 -10.35
CA TYR A 46 -9.77 9.74 -11.56
C TYR A 46 -8.88 9.48 -12.78
N ILE A 47 -9.30 8.50 -13.58
CA ILE A 47 -8.69 7.91 -14.78
C ILE A 47 -8.77 8.82 -16.03
N SER A 48 -9.16 10.09 -15.90
CA SER A 48 -9.10 11.04 -17.01
C SER A 48 -8.71 12.44 -16.55
N GLY A 49 -7.42 12.77 -16.67
CA GLY A 49 -6.91 14.14 -16.55
C GLY A 49 -6.87 14.66 -15.11
N LEU A 50 -5.67 14.80 -14.57
CA LEU A 50 -5.41 15.63 -13.40
C LEU A 50 -5.88 17.06 -13.65
N GLY A 51 -6.52 17.71 -12.68
CA GLY A 51 -6.91 19.13 -12.78
C GLY A 51 -8.39 19.41 -12.98
N ALA A 52 -9.28 18.43 -12.78
CA ALA A 52 -10.69 18.74 -12.57
C ALA A 52 -10.79 19.71 -11.38
N THR A 53 -11.45 20.84 -11.63
CA THR A 53 -11.70 21.91 -10.67
C THR A 53 -12.33 21.32 -9.39
N PRO A 54 -12.08 21.83 -8.17
CA PRO A 54 -12.59 21.31 -6.89
C PRO A 54 -14.13 21.35 -6.70
N SER A 55 -14.88 21.38 -7.79
CA SER A 55 -16.34 21.36 -7.85
C SER A 55 -16.84 19.95 -8.15
N GLY A 56 -16.96 19.11 -7.13
CA GLY A 56 -17.74 17.86 -7.26
C GLY A 56 -17.17 16.60 -6.63
N GLY A 57 -16.31 16.69 -5.60
CA GLY A 57 -15.96 15.50 -4.82
C GLY A 57 -17.23 14.78 -4.33
N THR A 58 -17.34 13.48 -4.60
CA THR A 58 -18.50 12.65 -4.23
C THR A 58 -18.58 12.41 -2.73
N ASN A 59 -17.47 12.55 -2.02
CA ASN A 59 -17.38 12.38 -0.58
C ASN A 59 -16.80 13.66 0.05
N SER A 60 -17.55 14.28 0.95
CA SER A 60 -17.08 15.40 1.74
C SER A 60 -17.43 15.19 3.21
N ALA A 61 -16.58 15.71 4.09
CA ALA A 61 -16.81 15.69 5.52
C ALA A 61 -16.46 17.06 6.12
N ARG A 62 -17.31 17.52 7.04
CA ARG A 62 -17.09 18.72 7.81
C ARG A 62 -16.59 18.36 9.20
N PHE A 63 -15.45 18.92 9.58
CA PHE A 63 -14.86 18.78 10.90
C PHE A 63 -14.92 20.12 11.63
N GLU A 64 -15.32 20.10 12.90
CA GLU A 64 -15.24 21.26 13.77
C GLU A 64 -14.16 21.01 14.82
N SER A 65 -13.26 21.98 15.00
CA SER A 65 -12.26 21.93 16.06
C SER A 65 -12.35 23.16 16.95
N ARG A 66 -12.22 22.97 18.26
CA ARG A 66 -11.98 24.09 19.17
C ARG A 66 -10.53 24.58 19.01
N PRO A 67 -10.26 25.86 19.30
CA PRO A 67 -8.88 26.35 19.33
C PRO A 67 -8.07 25.59 20.40
N LEU A 68 -6.82 25.29 20.06
CA LEU A 68 -5.80 24.81 20.99
C LEU A 68 -5.40 25.94 21.96
N PRO A 69 -4.63 25.64 23.03
CA PRO A 69 -4.17 26.66 23.99
C PRO A 69 -3.38 27.83 23.36
N ASP A 70 -2.72 27.59 22.22
CA ASP A 70 -2.01 28.60 21.43
C ASP A 70 -2.93 29.38 20.47
N GLY A 71 -4.24 29.13 20.52
CA GLY A 71 -5.26 29.70 19.65
C GLY A 71 -5.38 29.04 18.28
N SER A 72 -4.53 28.06 17.94
CA SER A 72 -4.53 27.44 16.60
C SER A 72 -5.63 26.38 16.42
N GLY A 73 -6.05 26.17 15.16
CA GLY A 73 -6.94 25.09 14.75
C GLY A 73 -6.13 23.96 14.14
N LEU A 74 -6.40 22.72 14.56
CA LEU A 74 -5.67 21.52 14.13
C LEU A 74 -6.64 20.51 13.53
N LEU A 75 -6.31 19.99 12.35
CA LEU A 75 -7.03 18.90 11.70
C LEU A 75 -6.04 17.82 11.27
N ASN A 76 -6.23 16.58 11.71
CA ASN A 76 -5.57 15.42 11.13
C ASN A 76 -6.58 14.63 10.31
N ILE A 77 -6.36 14.52 9.00
CA ILE A 77 -7.27 13.81 8.10
C ILE A 77 -6.91 12.34 7.89
N SER A 78 -5.80 11.84 8.44
CA SER A 78 -5.31 10.49 8.17
C SER A 78 -6.35 9.39 8.47
N SER A 79 -7.01 9.47 9.63
CA SER A 79 -8.05 8.52 10.03
C SER A 79 -9.27 8.52 9.09
N PHE A 80 -9.66 9.71 8.63
CA PHE A 80 -10.72 9.87 7.64
C PHE A 80 -10.30 9.22 6.31
N LEU A 81 -9.10 9.52 5.82
CA LEU A 81 -8.58 8.98 4.55
C LEU A 81 -8.39 7.47 4.58
N ARG A 82 -8.05 6.87 5.72
CA ARG A 82 -7.92 5.42 5.88
C ARG A 82 -9.21 4.67 5.53
N GLY A 83 -10.38 5.28 5.78
CA GLY A 83 -11.67 4.70 5.42
C GLY A 83 -11.98 4.73 3.92
N TYR A 84 -11.25 5.52 3.13
CA TYR A 84 -11.38 5.64 1.68
C TYR A 84 -10.21 5.01 0.93
N ILE A 85 -9.35 4.27 1.63
CA ILE A 85 -8.41 3.38 0.95
C ILE A 85 -9.24 2.29 0.29
N ASP A 86 -9.33 2.33 -1.03
CA ASP A 86 -9.91 1.24 -1.80
C ASP A 86 -8.85 0.16 -2.00
N ASN A 87 -9.19 -1.08 -1.62
CA ASN A 87 -8.34 -2.25 -1.83
C ASN A 87 -8.26 -2.68 -3.30
N ALA A 88 -9.20 -2.21 -4.14
CA ALA A 88 -9.25 -2.50 -5.57
C ALA A 88 -8.48 -1.48 -6.43
N VAL A 89 -8.16 -0.29 -5.90
CA VAL A 89 -7.54 0.82 -6.67
C VAL A 89 -6.31 1.36 -5.94
N GLY A 90 -5.14 1.32 -6.58
CA GLY A 90 -3.90 1.86 -6.00
C GLY A 90 -3.09 0.85 -5.17
N TRP A 91 -3.39 -0.44 -5.31
CA TRP A 91 -2.69 -1.47 -4.55
C TRP A 91 -1.45 -1.98 -5.24
N ILE A 92 -0.43 -2.20 -4.41
CA ILE A 92 0.76 -2.97 -4.73
C ILE A 92 0.37 -4.45 -4.54
N GLU A 93 -0.64 -4.93 -5.27
CA GLU A 93 -0.98 -6.35 -5.28
C GLU A 93 -0.71 -6.94 -6.66
N GLN A 94 -0.23 -8.19 -6.65
CA GLN A 94 -0.39 -9.06 -7.79
C GLN A 94 -1.90 -9.22 -7.98
N ALA A 95 -2.46 -8.60 -9.01
CA ALA A 95 -3.86 -8.78 -9.31
C ALA A 95 -4.06 -10.20 -9.88
N HIS A 96 -4.79 -11.02 -9.13
CA HIS A 96 -5.19 -12.36 -9.55
C HIS A 96 -6.58 -12.27 -10.20
N THR A 97 -6.73 -12.85 -11.39
CA THR A 97 -8.07 -13.03 -11.97
C THR A 97 -8.79 -14.19 -11.27
N SER A 98 -10.12 -14.16 -11.23
CA SER A 98 -10.98 -15.21 -10.64
C SER A 98 -10.79 -16.61 -11.24
N THR A 99 -10.06 -16.72 -12.34
CA THR A 99 -9.69 -17.97 -13.02
C THR A 99 -8.27 -18.46 -12.67
N GLY A 100 -7.59 -17.87 -11.68
CA GLY A 100 -6.22 -18.25 -11.31
C GLY A 100 -5.14 -17.83 -12.33
N SER A 101 -5.52 -17.13 -13.40
CA SER A 101 -4.57 -16.58 -14.37
C SER A 101 -3.96 -15.28 -13.81
N THR A 102 -2.66 -15.31 -13.56
CA THR A 102 -1.81 -14.20 -13.07
C THR A 102 -1.57 -13.12 -14.14
N THR A 103 -2.62 -12.66 -14.82
CA THR A 103 -2.45 -11.87 -16.06
C THR A 103 -2.01 -10.42 -15.85
N LEU A 104 -1.65 -10.02 -14.64
CA LEU A 104 -1.04 -8.72 -14.41
C LEU A 104 0.33 -8.92 -13.76
N ASP A 105 1.23 -9.54 -14.53
CA ASP A 105 2.67 -9.64 -14.23
C ASP A 105 3.32 -8.24 -14.00
N ALA A 106 2.60 -7.18 -14.43
CA ALA A 106 2.76 -5.81 -13.96
C ALA A 106 1.38 -5.15 -13.74
N THR A 107 1.15 -4.60 -12.55
CA THR A 107 -0.05 -3.82 -12.20
C THR A 107 0.29 -2.35 -11.98
N HIS A 108 -0.59 -1.47 -12.47
CA HIS A 108 -0.63 -0.06 -12.11
C HIS A 108 -1.55 0.12 -10.90
N GLY A 109 -1.07 0.85 -9.90
CA GLY A 109 -1.93 1.67 -9.07
C GLY A 109 -1.82 3.11 -9.56
N ALA A 110 -2.94 3.84 -9.63
CA ALA A 110 -2.87 5.30 -9.70
C ALA A 110 -1.80 5.78 -8.71
N PRO A 111 -0.98 6.78 -9.07
CA PRO A 111 0.23 7.08 -8.30
C PRO A 111 -0.07 7.48 -6.85
N PHE A 112 -1.34 7.78 -6.59
CA PHE A 112 -1.98 7.97 -5.31
C PHE A 112 -3.39 7.35 -5.37
N VAL A 113 -3.96 7.04 -4.21
CA VAL A 113 -5.32 6.48 -4.05
C VAL A 113 -6.38 7.56 -4.32
N GLY A 114 -6.12 8.78 -3.89
CA GLY A 114 -6.98 9.93 -4.16
C GLY A 114 -6.32 11.27 -3.88
N GLU A 115 -7.05 12.32 -4.21
CA GLU A 115 -6.70 13.70 -3.89
C GLU A 115 -7.64 14.25 -2.82
N VAL A 116 -7.08 15.07 -1.93
CA VAL A 116 -7.83 15.73 -0.88
C VAL A 116 -7.62 17.23 -0.99
N TYR A 117 -8.75 17.93 -0.98
CA TYR A 117 -8.80 19.36 -0.84
C TYR A 117 -9.37 19.71 0.53
N VAL A 118 -8.72 20.62 1.24
CA VAL A 118 -9.23 21.12 2.52
C VAL A 118 -9.58 22.59 2.35
N ARG A 119 -10.80 22.95 2.72
CA ARG A 119 -11.21 24.34 2.90
C ARG A 119 -11.35 24.59 4.39
N VAL A 120 -10.97 25.79 4.83
CA VAL A 120 -11.03 26.17 6.24
C VAL A 120 -11.83 27.44 6.41
N GLY A 121 -12.64 27.48 7.45
CA GLY A 121 -13.40 28.64 7.89
C GLY A 121 -13.61 28.62 9.41
N GLU A 122 -14.57 29.42 9.88
CA GLU A 122 -14.80 29.67 11.30
C GLU A 122 -16.30 29.76 11.61
N VAL A 123 -16.64 29.49 12.87
CA VAL A 123 -17.96 29.73 13.44
C VAL A 123 -17.78 30.47 14.76
N TYR A 124 -18.50 31.57 14.97
CA TYR A 124 -18.44 32.36 16.20
C TYR A 124 -19.63 33.31 16.36
N ARG A 125 -19.77 33.91 17.55
CA ARG A 125 -20.69 35.02 17.84
C ARG A 125 -19.89 36.26 18.23
N SER A 126 -20.29 37.42 17.72
CA SER A 126 -19.67 38.71 18.05
C SER A 126 -20.10 39.25 19.42
N ALA A 127 -21.25 38.83 19.94
CA ALA A 127 -21.73 39.17 21.28
C ALA A 127 -22.69 38.11 21.82
N THR A 128 -22.90 38.09 23.14
CA THR A 128 -23.89 37.20 23.78
C THR A 128 -25.28 37.46 23.18
N GLY A 129 -25.92 36.42 22.66
CA GLY A 129 -27.24 36.52 22.03
C GLY A 129 -27.24 36.98 20.57
N SER A 130 -26.07 37.30 19.97
CA SER A 130 -25.99 37.60 18.53
C SER A 130 -26.23 36.35 17.69
N ALA A 131 -26.60 36.55 16.42
CA ALA A 131 -26.60 35.48 15.42
C ALA A 131 -25.20 34.87 15.28
N LEU A 132 -25.15 33.57 15.01
CA LEU A 132 -23.90 32.88 14.68
C LEU A 132 -23.42 33.34 13.32
N THR A 133 -22.18 33.82 13.28
CA THR A 133 -21.43 33.98 12.03
C THR A 133 -20.85 32.61 11.69
N MET A 134 -21.25 32.04 10.55
CA MET A 134 -20.90 30.66 10.19
C MET A 134 -20.29 30.57 8.80
N TYR A 135 -19.22 29.80 8.69
CA TYR A 135 -18.71 29.30 7.43
C TYR A 135 -19.72 28.37 6.75
N ASN A 136 -20.22 28.80 5.59
CA ASN A 136 -21.27 28.11 4.84
C ASN A 136 -20.75 27.18 3.73
N GLY A 137 -19.43 27.09 3.51
CA GLY A 137 -18.84 26.23 2.47
C GLY A 137 -18.91 26.81 1.03
N PHE A 138 -19.50 28.00 0.84
CA PHE A 138 -19.78 28.58 -0.48
C PHE A 138 -19.10 29.95 -0.71
N GLY A 139 -18.71 30.21 -1.98
CA GLY A 139 -18.16 31.49 -2.46
C GLY A 139 -16.62 31.49 -2.58
N ASN A 140 -16.08 32.11 -3.63
CA ASN A 140 -14.62 32.25 -3.84
C ASN A 140 -14.09 33.65 -3.45
N THR A 141 -14.92 34.48 -2.81
CA THR A 141 -14.66 35.91 -2.63
C THR A 141 -14.62 36.28 -1.16
N ALA A 142 -13.53 36.90 -0.72
CA ALA A 142 -13.26 37.33 0.65
C ALA A 142 -14.29 38.33 1.28
N SER A 143 -15.40 38.65 0.59
CA SER A 143 -16.32 39.74 0.91
C SER A 143 -17.72 39.32 1.40
N SER A 144 -18.08 38.04 1.49
CA SER A 144 -19.36 37.60 2.06
C SER A 144 -19.28 37.33 3.58
N ILE A 145 -20.37 37.60 4.30
CA ILE A 145 -20.50 37.40 5.76
C ILE A 145 -20.30 35.90 6.09
N GLY A 146 -19.39 35.57 7.01
CA GLY A 146 -19.05 34.17 7.37
C GLY A 146 -17.83 33.55 6.67
N ASN A 147 -16.95 34.33 6.04
CA ASN A 147 -15.80 33.79 5.29
C ASN A 147 -14.52 33.60 6.12
N PRO A 148 -13.49 32.83 5.69
CA PRO A 148 -13.06 32.68 4.30
C PRO A 148 -13.21 31.26 3.72
N ALA A 149 -13.42 31.16 2.42
CA ALA A 149 -13.56 29.92 1.66
C ALA A 149 -12.29 29.69 0.81
N TYR A 150 -11.13 29.71 1.46
CA TYR A 150 -9.87 29.50 0.76
C TYR A 150 -9.39 28.07 0.96
N HIS A 151 -8.90 27.50 -0.12
CA HIS A 151 -8.25 26.20 -0.09
C HIS A 151 -6.94 26.29 0.68
N ILE A 152 -6.76 25.42 1.67
CA ILE A 152 -5.43 25.14 2.19
C ILE A 152 -4.83 24.04 1.32
N TYR A 153 -3.74 24.38 0.67
CA TYR A 153 -3.04 23.48 -0.22
C TYR A 153 -1.92 22.76 0.52
N ALA A 154 -1.45 21.65 -0.06
CA ALA A 154 -0.25 20.99 0.40
C ALA A 154 0.97 21.91 0.25
N GLN A 155 2.00 21.72 1.07
CA GLN A 155 3.29 22.34 0.81
C GLN A 155 3.91 21.74 -0.46
N ALA A 156 4.36 22.59 -1.38
CA ALA A 156 5.12 22.15 -2.54
C ALA A 156 6.39 21.47 -2.04
N ASP A 157 6.63 20.26 -2.54
CA ASP A 157 7.82 19.43 -2.33
C ASP A 157 9.08 20.33 -2.28
N GLY A 158 9.55 20.68 -1.06
CA GLY A 158 10.95 21.05 -0.70
C GLY A 158 11.59 22.22 -1.44
N LYS A 159 10.86 22.81 -2.37
CA LYS A 159 11.20 23.91 -3.24
C LYS A 159 10.10 24.94 -3.13
N LEU A 160 10.54 26.19 -3.04
CA LEU A 160 9.74 27.34 -3.48
C LEU A 160 9.14 26.98 -4.84
N ALA A 161 7.82 26.87 -4.91
CA ALA A 161 7.11 26.72 -6.16
C ALA A 161 7.42 27.95 -7.03
N THR A 162 8.50 27.90 -7.81
CA THR A 162 8.67 28.73 -9.01
C THR A 162 7.84 28.11 -10.13
N LEU A 163 6.53 28.00 -9.89
CA LEU A 163 5.56 28.13 -10.96
C LEU A 163 5.52 29.62 -11.34
N SER A 164 6.62 30.12 -11.91
CA SER A 164 6.62 31.42 -12.55
C SER A 164 5.79 31.30 -13.82
N GLY A 165 4.49 31.56 -13.71
CA GLY A 165 3.58 31.60 -14.86
C GLY A 165 2.15 31.15 -14.57
N THR A 166 1.87 30.50 -13.44
CA THR A 166 0.49 30.22 -13.02
C THR A 166 0.23 30.95 -11.72
N ALA A 167 -0.88 31.70 -11.69
CA ALA A 167 -1.31 32.57 -10.60
C ALA A 167 -1.07 31.92 -9.23
N ALA A 168 -0.73 32.73 -8.24
CA ALA A 168 -0.53 32.41 -6.82
C ALA A 168 -1.79 31.81 -6.12
N GLY A 169 -2.31 30.74 -6.70
CA GLY A 169 -3.59 30.09 -6.40
C GLY A 169 -3.76 28.71 -7.06
N SER A 170 -2.77 28.20 -7.82
CA SER A 170 -2.74 26.81 -8.31
C SER A 170 -2.09 25.88 -7.29
N GLY A 171 -2.59 25.89 -6.06
CA GLY A 171 -2.03 25.02 -5.03
C GLY A 171 -2.39 23.56 -5.27
N LEU A 172 -1.42 22.67 -5.02
CA LEU A 172 -1.58 21.24 -5.23
C LEU A 172 -2.42 20.63 -4.08
N PRO A 173 -3.32 19.68 -4.39
CA PRO A 173 -4.01 18.90 -3.35
C PRO A 173 -3.03 17.98 -2.61
N VAL A 174 -3.50 17.41 -1.51
CA VAL A 174 -2.82 16.26 -0.90
C VAL A 174 -3.20 15.01 -1.69
N ARG A 175 -2.22 14.44 -2.37
CA ARG A 175 -2.22 13.12 -2.98
C ARG A 175 -1.84 12.10 -1.93
N TYR A 176 -2.81 11.32 -1.46
CA TYR A 176 -2.55 10.30 -0.45
C TYR A 176 -2.37 8.93 -1.10
N TYR A 177 -1.42 8.16 -0.59
CA TYR A 177 -1.12 6.82 -1.07
C TYR A 177 -1.01 5.84 0.09
N ASN A 178 -1.06 4.55 -0.24
CA ASN A 178 -0.93 3.47 0.72
C ASN A 178 0.54 3.37 1.21
N GLY A 179 0.81 3.86 2.43
CA GLY A 179 2.16 3.95 3.01
C GLY A 179 2.14 4.44 4.46
N TYR A 180 3.22 4.23 5.22
CA TYR A 180 3.27 4.53 6.67
C TYR A 180 4.57 5.19 7.18
N LYS A 181 5.35 5.91 6.34
CA LYS A 181 6.61 6.54 6.78
C LYS A 181 6.64 8.06 6.75
N ASN A 182 7.32 8.67 7.75
CA ASN A 182 7.48 10.13 7.93
C ASN A 182 7.70 10.79 6.56
N PRO A 183 6.84 11.76 6.18
CA PRO A 183 6.98 12.49 4.93
C PRO A 183 8.42 12.97 4.71
N GLU A 184 9.15 13.42 5.73
CA GLU A 184 10.54 13.89 5.55
C GLU A 184 11.49 12.82 5.00
N ASP A 185 11.36 11.55 5.38
CA ASP A 185 12.19 10.50 4.80
C ASP A 185 11.76 10.22 3.37
N PHE A 186 10.45 10.20 3.12
CA PHE A 186 9.87 10.12 1.78
C PHE A 186 10.28 11.31 0.88
N TYR A 187 10.41 12.51 1.43
CA TYR A 187 10.83 13.73 0.73
C TYR A 187 12.34 13.83 0.56
N LYS A 188 13.13 13.35 1.53
CA LYS A 188 14.56 13.07 1.30
C LYS A 188 14.76 12.07 0.15
N PHE A 189 13.79 11.19 -0.12
CA PHE A 189 13.79 10.29 -1.29
C PHE A 189 13.34 10.96 -2.62
N ILE A 190 12.75 12.16 -2.61
CA ILE A 190 12.06 12.74 -3.77
C ILE A 190 12.57 14.16 -4.14
N ASP A 191 13.17 14.91 -3.21
CA ASP A 191 12.99 16.36 -3.18
C ASP A 191 14.24 17.23 -2.96
N ASN A 192 15.42 16.73 -3.35
CA ASN A 192 16.60 17.57 -3.51
C ASN A 192 17.13 17.53 -4.96
N PRO A 193 16.55 18.32 -5.86
CA PRO A 193 16.97 18.36 -7.27
C PRO A 193 18.35 18.99 -7.48
N THR A 194 19.03 19.44 -6.43
CA THR A 194 20.46 19.74 -6.48
C THR A 194 21.24 18.55 -5.93
N LEU A 195 21.59 17.65 -6.87
CA LEU A 195 22.68 16.67 -6.77
C LEU A 195 22.43 15.40 -5.90
N THR A 196 22.38 14.27 -6.62
CA THR A 196 23.22 13.06 -6.43
C THR A 196 22.76 11.76 -5.77
N ASP A 197 21.71 11.62 -4.94
CA ASP A 197 21.48 10.30 -4.29
C ASP A 197 20.01 9.91 -4.13
N TYR A 198 19.42 9.30 -5.17
CA TYR A 198 18.09 8.66 -5.06
C TYR A 198 18.16 7.18 -5.36
N PRO A 199 18.48 6.34 -4.36
CA PRO A 199 18.48 4.91 -4.56
C PRO A 199 17.10 4.41 -5.00
N TYR A 200 15.96 4.95 -4.54
CA TYR A 200 14.64 4.32 -4.77
C TYR A 200 13.74 4.99 -5.80
N SER A 201 14.21 6.03 -6.50
CA SER A 201 13.52 6.58 -7.67
C SER A 201 14.34 6.25 -8.92
N LEU A 202 13.69 5.61 -9.90
CA LEU A 202 14.35 5.27 -11.15
C LEU A 202 14.37 6.54 -12.02
N GLN A 203 15.54 7.17 -12.09
CA GLN A 203 15.81 8.27 -13.01
C GLN A 203 16.93 7.83 -13.96
N VAL A 204 16.67 7.86 -15.27
CA VAL A 204 17.72 7.68 -16.27
C VAL A 204 18.42 9.02 -16.47
N GLY A 205 19.62 9.16 -15.94
CA GLY A 205 20.51 10.29 -16.18
C GLY A 205 21.93 9.76 -16.40
N THR A 206 22.48 10.05 -17.58
CA THR A 206 23.77 9.64 -18.17
C THR A 206 24.35 8.25 -17.81
N PRO A 207 24.83 7.48 -18.80
CA PRO A 207 24.78 6.01 -18.79
C PRO A 207 25.75 5.26 -17.85
N SER A 208 26.43 5.92 -16.91
CA SER A 208 27.65 5.34 -16.33
C SER A 208 27.60 4.89 -14.88
N THR A 209 26.64 5.27 -14.02
CA THR A 209 26.79 4.91 -12.57
C THR A 209 25.54 4.70 -11.71
N ARG A 210 24.31 4.95 -12.18
CA ARG A 210 23.16 5.05 -11.25
C ARG A 210 22.02 4.11 -11.60
N PHE A 211 21.84 3.09 -10.77
CA PHE A 211 20.70 2.18 -10.80
C PHE A 211 19.74 2.56 -9.68
N GLY A 212 18.44 2.61 -9.96
CA GLY A 212 17.44 2.67 -8.89
C GLY A 212 17.21 1.29 -8.28
N LEU A 213 16.72 1.29 -7.06
CA LEU A 213 16.50 0.17 -6.17
C LEU A 213 15.00 -0.08 -6.11
N PHE A 214 14.64 -1.34 -5.91
CA PHE A 214 13.27 -1.69 -5.60
C PHE A 214 12.93 -1.25 -4.18
N ARG A 215 11.66 -0.93 -3.93
CA ARG A 215 11.11 -0.53 -2.63
C ARG A 215 10.94 -1.76 -1.72
N THR A 216 12.02 -2.49 -1.48
CA THR A 216 12.05 -3.66 -0.61
C THR A 216 13.18 -3.56 0.41
N ARG A 217 12.87 -3.88 1.66
CA ARG A 217 13.85 -3.97 2.75
C ARG A 217 14.40 -5.37 2.92
N LEU A 218 14.00 -6.32 2.06
CA LEU A 218 14.37 -7.72 2.19
C LEU A 218 15.90 -7.84 2.30
N PRO A 219 16.42 -8.41 3.40
CA PRO A 219 17.85 -8.61 3.54
C PRO A 219 18.32 -9.58 2.47
N GLY A 220 19.46 -9.25 1.87
CA GLY A 220 20.17 -10.15 0.97
C GLY A 220 21.65 -9.90 1.14
N THR A 221 22.48 -10.91 0.84
CA THR A 221 23.93 -10.72 0.85
C THR A 221 24.25 -9.60 -0.14
N PRO A 222 24.86 -8.49 0.28
CA PRO A 222 25.33 -7.49 -0.64
C PRO A 222 26.28 -8.18 -1.62
N GLY A 223 25.95 -8.16 -2.91
CA GLY A 223 26.97 -8.44 -3.91
C GLY A 223 28.05 -7.36 -3.83
N ASP A 224 29.25 -7.65 -4.33
CA ASP A 224 30.40 -6.72 -4.30
C ASP A 224 30.14 -5.36 -5.00
N ASN A 225 28.97 -5.17 -5.60
CA ASN A 225 28.52 -3.93 -6.21
C ASN A 225 27.19 -3.46 -5.59
N ILE A 226 27.11 -2.17 -5.23
CA ILE A 226 25.84 -1.48 -4.95
C ILE A 226 24.90 -1.76 -6.14
N GLY A 227 23.83 -2.54 -5.91
CA GLY A 227 22.88 -2.93 -6.95
C GLY A 227 22.93 -4.40 -7.38
N ALA A 228 23.54 -5.30 -6.60
CA ALA A 228 23.32 -6.74 -6.72
C ALA A 228 22.86 -7.33 -5.37
N ARG A 229 21.64 -7.86 -5.31
CA ARG A 229 21.09 -8.51 -4.09
C ARG A 229 20.75 -9.96 -4.39
N THR A 230 21.21 -10.89 -3.55
CA THR A 230 20.78 -12.29 -3.64
C THR A 230 19.65 -12.55 -2.67
N ILE A 231 18.56 -13.12 -3.18
CA ILE A 231 17.37 -13.53 -2.45
C ILE A 231 17.24 -15.03 -2.61
N TYR A 232 16.99 -15.71 -1.51
CA TYR A 232 16.72 -17.13 -1.51
C TYR A 232 15.21 -17.37 -1.53
N GLN A 233 14.79 -18.32 -2.37
CA GLN A 233 13.40 -18.70 -2.54
C GLN A 233 13.28 -20.21 -2.58
N LEU A 234 12.16 -20.70 -2.09
CA LEU A 234 11.75 -22.08 -2.29
C LEU A 234 10.91 -22.20 -3.57
N PRO A 235 10.85 -23.39 -4.21
CA PRO A 235 9.93 -23.63 -5.31
C PRO A 235 8.49 -23.22 -4.94
N GLY A 236 7.78 -22.56 -5.86
CA GLY A 236 6.41 -22.07 -5.65
C GLY A 236 6.28 -20.79 -4.81
N ASP A 237 7.37 -20.18 -4.35
CA ASP A 237 7.30 -18.89 -3.65
C ASP A 237 6.80 -17.77 -4.57
N LYS A 238 5.82 -16.99 -4.14
CA LYS A 238 5.37 -15.78 -4.86
C LYS A 238 5.98 -14.51 -4.32
N CYS A 239 6.37 -13.57 -5.15
CA CYS A 239 6.78 -12.25 -4.65
C CYS A 239 6.48 -11.15 -5.64
N SER A 240 6.54 -9.92 -5.15
CA SER A 240 6.40 -8.76 -6.01
C SER A 240 7.37 -7.67 -5.63
N LEU A 241 8.09 -7.16 -6.61
CA LEU A 241 8.95 -6.00 -6.41
C LEU A 241 8.24 -4.74 -6.86
N THR A 242 8.39 -3.67 -6.08
CA THR A 242 7.77 -2.37 -6.35
C THR A 242 8.85 -1.35 -6.68
N TRP A 243 8.58 -0.44 -7.60
CA TRP A 243 9.47 0.69 -7.89
C TRP A 243 8.68 1.96 -8.16
N TRP A 244 9.40 3.07 -8.15
CA TRP A 244 8.90 4.37 -8.56
C TRP A 244 9.50 4.76 -9.89
N ASN A 245 8.62 5.02 -10.86
CA ASN A 245 8.96 5.51 -12.17
C ASN A 245 8.71 7.03 -12.18
N ARG A 246 9.77 7.82 -12.33
CA ARG A 246 9.67 9.28 -12.36
C ARG A 246 9.36 9.73 -13.78
N LEU A 247 8.23 10.41 -13.97
CA LEU A 247 7.84 11.09 -15.21
C LEU A 247 8.17 12.58 -15.09
N ASP A 248 9.43 12.99 -15.24
CA ASP A 248 9.78 14.40 -15.13
C ASP A 248 9.30 15.23 -16.33
N ARG A 249 8.95 16.49 -16.02
CA ARG A 249 8.14 17.43 -16.83
C ARG A 249 8.86 18.04 -18.03
N TRP A 250 10.09 17.64 -18.30
CA TRP A 250 10.83 18.28 -19.36
C TRP A 250 10.49 17.60 -20.67
N ASN A 251 10.11 18.42 -21.64
CA ASN A 251 9.83 18.13 -23.04
C ASN A 251 11.05 17.48 -23.75
N ILE A 252 11.64 16.46 -23.15
CA ILE A 252 12.66 15.61 -23.77
C ILE A 252 11.84 14.55 -24.51
N PRO A 253 11.77 14.60 -25.85
CA PRO A 253 10.97 13.65 -26.64
C PRO A 253 11.52 12.22 -26.60
N ASP A 254 12.62 11.99 -25.88
CA ASP A 254 13.26 10.70 -25.77
C ASP A 254 12.56 9.91 -24.67
N GLY A 255 11.74 8.93 -25.06
CA GLY A 255 11.14 7.92 -24.17
C GLY A 255 12.16 7.04 -23.41
N GLN A 256 13.40 7.47 -23.27
CA GLN A 256 14.54 6.81 -22.66
C GLN A 256 14.57 6.95 -21.13
N HIS A 257 13.67 7.74 -20.51
CA HIS A 257 13.75 8.08 -19.09
C HIS A 257 12.88 7.24 -18.15
N TYR A 258 12.24 6.17 -18.64
CA TYR A 258 11.25 5.40 -17.88
C TYR A 258 11.53 3.90 -17.92
N VAL A 259 11.04 3.17 -16.90
CA VAL A 259 10.98 1.70 -16.96
C VAL A 259 9.97 1.27 -18.03
N TRP A 260 10.43 0.45 -18.99
CA TRP A 260 9.61 -0.09 -20.08
C TRP A 260 9.63 -1.61 -20.16
N GLY A 261 10.39 -2.26 -19.30
CA GLY A 261 10.42 -3.70 -19.30
C GLY A 261 11.26 -4.26 -18.19
N ALA A 262 11.13 -5.56 -18.05
CA ALA A 262 11.91 -6.35 -17.13
C ALA A 262 12.46 -7.57 -17.86
N ARG A 263 13.66 -7.98 -17.48
CA ARG A 263 14.31 -9.16 -18.03
C ARG A 263 14.62 -10.16 -16.92
N TYR A 264 14.23 -11.40 -17.17
CA TYR A 264 14.55 -12.56 -16.37
C TYR A 264 15.62 -13.35 -17.12
N ARG A 265 16.77 -13.57 -16.50
CA ARG A 265 17.85 -14.40 -17.07
C ARG A 265 18.03 -15.62 -16.19
N TYR A 266 17.93 -16.80 -16.77
CA TYR A 266 17.92 -18.07 -16.04
C TYR A 266 19.25 -18.78 -16.24
N TYR A 267 19.78 -19.35 -15.16
CA TYR A 267 21.11 -19.91 -15.13
C TYR A 267 21.12 -21.31 -14.52
N ASP A 268 21.99 -22.17 -15.05
CA ASP A 268 22.27 -23.49 -14.49
C ASP A 268 23.26 -23.44 -13.32
N ALA A 269 23.55 -24.60 -12.72
CA ALA A 269 24.50 -24.72 -11.61
C ALA A 269 25.94 -24.32 -11.98
N ALA A 270 26.29 -24.41 -13.27
CA ALA A 270 27.59 -24.05 -13.82
C ALA A 270 27.65 -22.56 -14.25
N ASN A 271 26.64 -21.76 -13.91
CA ASN A 271 26.55 -20.32 -14.20
C ASN A 271 26.43 -20.03 -15.71
N ASN A 272 25.99 -21.00 -16.52
CA ASN A 272 25.66 -20.78 -17.92
C ASN A 272 24.26 -20.18 -18.05
N LEU A 273 24.09 -19.20 -18.94
CA LEU A 273 22.79 -18.66 -19.28
C LEU A 273 22.02 -19.68 -20.13
N VAL A 274 20.88 -20.18 -19.62
CA VAL A 274 20.08 -21.20 -20.31
C VAL A 274 18.82 -20.63 -20.96
N ALA A 275 18.28 -19.54 -20.44
CA ALA A 275 17.11 -18.87 -21.01
C ALA A 275 17.08 -17.39 -20.66
N THR A 276 16.30 -16.63 -21.44
CA THR A 276 15.97 -15.24 -21.13
C THR A 276 14.52 -14.98 -21.48
N ASP A 277 13.77 -14.46 -20.51
CA ASP A 277 12.41 -13.97 -20.70
C ASP A 277 12.39 -12.45 -20.53
N THR A 278 11.62 -11.76 -21.37
CA THR A 278 11.49 -10.30 -21.31
C THR A 278 10.01 -9.94 -21.27
N ILE A 279 9.65 -9.11 -20.30
CA ILE A 279 8.32 -8.49 -20.21
C ILE A 279 8.43 -7.08 -20.76
N ASN A 280 7.62 -6.78 -21.76
CA ASN A 280 7.44 -5.42 -22.26
C ASN A 280 6.35 -4.73 -21.44
N MET A 281 6.70 -3.64 -20.77
CA MET A 281 5.78 -2.76 -20.06
C MET A 281 5.58 -1.51 -20.92
N THR A 282 4.44 -1.37 -21.59
CA THR A 282 4.13 -0.13 -22.32
C THR A 282 3.05 0.67 -21.61
N PHE A 283 3.19 1.99 -21.65
CA PHE A 283 2.15 2.91 -21.20
C PHE A 283 1.01 2.94 -22.22
N SER A 284 -0.19 2.51 -21.80
CA SER A 284 -1.40 2.79 -22.58
C SER A 284 -1.80 4.28 -22.47
N THR A 285 -2.76 4.73 -23.29
CA THR A 285 -3.40 6.06 -23.21
C THR A 285 -3.98 6.41 -21.84
N PHE A 286 -4.04 5.43 -20.93
CA PHE A 286 -4.55 5.57 -19.57
C PHE A 286 -3.43 5.49 -18.51
N ASN A 287 -2.15 5.70 -18.88
CA ASN A 287 -0.98 5.69 -17.99
C ASN A 287 -0.73 4.35 -17.26
N ASN A 288 -1.36 3.25 -17.69
CA ASN A 288 -1.16 1.93 -17.08
C ASN A 288 0.17 1.31 -17.55
N LEU A 289 1.05 0.92 -16.61
CA LEU A 289 2.15 -0.04 -16.84
C LEU A 289 1.57 -1.45 -16.80
N GLY A 290 1.38 -2.07 -17.97
CA GLY A 290 0.95 -3.46 -18.10
C GLY A 290 1.73 -4.20 -19.18
N PRO A 291 1.75 -5.54 -19.16
CA PRO A 291 2.37 -6.33 -20.21
C PRO A 291 1.60 -6.13 -21.54
N PHE A 292 2.26 -5.62 -22.58
CA PHE A 292 1.67 -5.51 -23.93
C PHE A 292 2.49 -6.30 -24.96
N THR A 293 1.78 -6.85 -25.94
CA THR A 293 2.33 -7.74 -26.98
C THR A 293 2.94 -6.99 -28.17
N THR A 294 2.74 -5.68 -28.31
CA THR A 294 3.18 -4.89 -29.47
C THR A 294 3.92 -3.64 -29.05
N CYS A 295 5.09 -3.42 -29.64
CA CYS A 295 5.83 -2.16 -29.57
C CYS A 295 5.09 -1.11 -30.40
N GLY A 296 4.68 -0.01 -29.81
CA GLY A 296 3.90 1.02 -30.50
C GLY A 296 3.79 2.29 -29.68
N SER A 297 3.85 3.43 -30.38
CA SER A 297 3.87 4.82 -29.91
C SER A 297 3.46 5.05 -28.46
N ILE A 298 4.33 5.73 -27.72
CA ILE A 298 4.04 6.38 -26.44
C ILE A 298 2.69 7.07 -26.57
N ALA A 299 1.65 6.53 -25.95
CA ALA A 299 0.44 7.30 -25.77
C ALA A 299 0.82 8.46 -24.86
N GLY A 300 0.81 9.69 -25.40
CA GLY A 300 1.46 10.86 -24.81
C GLY A 300 1.25 10.95 -23.30
N LEU A 301 2.31 10.66 -22.54
CA LEU A 301 2.38 10.91 -21.11
C LEU A 301 2.41 12.43 -20.94
N THR A 302 1.24 13.05 -20.84
CA THR A 302 1.10 14.51 -20.91
C THR A 302 1.34 15.22 -19.57
N TRP A 303 1.80 14.50 -18.52
CA TRP A 303 1.78 15.04 -17.16
C TRP A 303 3.03 14.66 -16.34
N SER A 304 3.54 15.67 -15.62
CA SER A 304 4.59 15.52 -14.62
C SER A 304 4.09 14.76 -13.40
N GLY A 305 4.67 13.60 -13.14
CA GLY A 305 4.27 12.79 -11.99
C GLY A 305 5.26 11.69 -11.64
N TYR A 306 4.98 11.00 -10.55
CA TYR A 306 5.55 9.69 -10.24
C TYR A 306 4.51 8.64 -10.60
N ASN A 307 4.94 7.45 -11.03
CA ASN A 307 4.09 6.27 -11.16
C ASN A 307 4.68 5.14 -10.32
N ILE A 308 3.81 4.35 -9.70
CA ILE A 308 4.21 3.15 -8.97
C ILE A 308 4.07 1.96 -9.91
N GLY A 309 5.15 1.21 -10.10
CA GLY A 309 5.15 -0.04 -10.82
C GLY A 309 5.38 -1.22 -9.89
N GLN A 310 4.79 -2.37 -10.23
CA GLN A 310 5.00 -3.64 -9.55
C GLN A 310 5.28 -4.73 -10.57
N ILE A 311 6.09 -5.72 -10.18
CA ILE A 311 6.42 -6.86 -11.02
C ILE A 311 6.45 -8.14 -10.19
N SER A 312 5.85 -9.21 -10.70
CA SER A 312 5.93 -10.53 -10.10
C SER A 312 7.34 -11.10 -10.20
N CYS A 313 7.90 -11.61 -9.12
CA CYS A 313 9.32 -11.98 -9.07
C CYS A 313 9.60 -13.36 -8.50
N GLY A 314 8.59 -14.09 -8.05
CA GLY A 314 8.73 -15.34 -7.32
C GLY A 314 8.82 -16.57 -8.23
N ALA A 315 9.46 -17.62 -7.72
CA ALA A 315 9.52 -18.94 -8.35
C ALA A 315 8.14 -19.51 -8.74
N GLY A 316 7.10 -19.23 -7.95
CA GLY A 316 5.72 -19.64 -8.19
C GLY A 316 4.93 -18.71 -9.11
N ASP A 317 5.48 -17.55 -9.48
CA ASP A 317 4.81 -16.66 -10.42
C ASP A 317 4.90 -17.20 -11.84
N ARG A 318 3.88 -16.98 -12.67
CA ARG A 318 3.69 -17.64 -13.97
C ARG A 318 4.89 -17.55 -14.90
N ILE A 319 5.53 -16.38 -14.98
CA ILE A 319 6.68 -16.15 -15.87
C ILE A 319 7.85 -17.05 -15.47
N VAL A 320 8.14 -17.14 -14.18
CA VAL A 320 9.24 -17.96 -13.67
C VAL A 320 8.84 -19.43 -13.67
N SER A 321 7.69 -19.78 -13.10
CA SER A 321 7.22 -21.17 -13.00
C SER A 321 7.07 -21.86 -14.36
N ASN A 322 6.52 -21.20 -15.38
CA ASN A 322 6.44 -21.76 -16.73
C ASN A 322 7.83 -22.06 -17.29
N ARG A 323 8.80 -21.15 -17.07
CA ARG A 323 10.17 -21.36 -17.52
C ARG A 323 10.84 -22.53 -16.79
N LEU A 324 10.65 -22.63 -15.48
CA LEU A 324 11.16 -23.74 -14.68
C LEU A 324 10.56 -25.09 -15.11
N ALA A 325 9.29 -25.11 -15.53
CA ALA A 325 8.63 -26.33 -15.99
C ALA A 325 9.20 -26.87 -17.32
N ILE A 326 9.64 -25.99 -18.23
CA ILE A 326 10.12 -26.38 -19.57
C ILE A 326 11.65 -26.44 -19.70
N THR A 327 12.40 -25.93 -18.72
CA THR A 327 13.87 -25.88 -18.76
C THR A 327 14.43 -26.46 -17.46
N PRO A 328 14.60 -27.79 -17.39
CA PRO A 328 15.15 -28.44 -16.21
C PRO A 328 16.61 -27.99 -15.99
N GLY A 329 17.05 -27.99 -14.73
CA GLY A 329 18.42 -27.64 -14.36
C GLY A 329 18.68 -26.15 -14.09
N ILE A 330 17.67 -25.28 -14.19
CA ILE A 330 17.76 -23.91 -13.69
C ILE A 330 17.95 -23.95 -12.17
N THR A 331 18.98 -23.27 -11.68
CA THR A 331 19.28 -23.18 -10.23
C THR A 331 19.04 -21.79 -9.65
N TYR A 332 19.10 -20.76 -10.49
CA TYR A 332 18.79 -19.39 -10.11
C TYR A 332 18.43 -18.57 -11.34
N TYR A 333 17.83 -17.41 -11.11
CA TYR A 333 17.60 -16.41 -12.16
C TYR A 333 17.91 -15.02 -11.64
N THR A 334 18.15 -14.09 -12.56
CA THR A 334 18.28 -12.67 -12.23
C THR A 334 17.14 -11.87 -12.84
N LEU A 335 16.71 -10.85 -12.12
CA LEU A 335 15.68 -9.91 -12.53
C LEU A 335 16.25 -8.50 -12.56
N ARG A 336 15.96 -7.77 -13.64
CA ARG A 336 16.36 -6.37 -13.78
C ARG A 336 15.40 -5.58 -14.67
N LEU A 337 15.17 -4.32 -14.32
CA LEU A 337 14.36 -3.38 -15.10
C LEU A 337 15.21 -2.64 -16.13
N TYR A 338 14.57 -2.33 -17.26
CA TYR A 338 15.20 -1.66 -18.40
C TYR A 338 14.36 -0.48 -18.88
N ALA A 339 15.07 0.54 -19.37
CA ALA A 339 14.52 1.58 -20.24
C ALA A 339 14.72 1.18 -21.72
N PRO A 340 13.90 1.70 -22.63
CA PRO A 340 14.06 1.45 -24.05
C PRO A 340 15.17 2.35 -24.60
N ASP A 341 15.98 1.85 -25.53
CA ASP A 341 16.83 2.71 -26.34
C ASP A 341 16.04 3.40 -27.44
N ASN A 342 15.08 2.66 -28.00
CA ASN A 342 14.13 3.13 -28.99
C ASN A 342 12.72 2.58 -28.64
N PRO A 343 11.78 3.46 -28.26
CA PRO A 343 10.42 3.06 -27.86
C PRO A 343 9.62 2.38 -28.99
N THR A 344 10.03 2.56 -30.24
CA THR A 344 9.34 2.02 -31.43
C THR A 344 9.55 0.52 -31.62
N ILE A 345 10.66 -0.03 -31.11
CA ILE A 345 11.07 -1.43 -31.37
C ILE A 345 11.29 -2.26 -30.09
N CYS A 346 10.91 -1.75 -28.91
CA CYS A 346 11.14 -2.38 -27.60
C CYS A 346 12.56 -2.93 -27.41
N LEU A 347 13.58 -2.17 -27.83
CA LEU A 347 14.96 -2.57 -27.61
C LEU A 347 15.39 -2.14 -26.20
N PHE A 348 15.63 -3.11 -25.31
CA PHE A 348 15.99 -2.90 -23.91
C PHE A 348 17.49 -3.13 -23.67
N THR A 349 18.35 -2.15 -23.97
CA THR A 349 19.77 -2.23 -23.61
C THR A 349 20.13 -1.40 -22.38
N GLN A 350 19.34 -0.37 -22.06
CA GLN A 350 19.57 0.48 -20.89
C GLN A 350 19.04 -0.12 -19.60
N GLN A 351 19.95 -0.49 -18.71
CA GLN A 351 19.64 -1.01 -17.38
C GLN A 351 19.32 0.15 -16.44
N VAL A 352 18.16 0.10 -15.76
CA VAL A 352 17.74 1.20 -14.88
C VAL A 352 17.63 0.80 -13.42
N SER A 353 17.45 -0.49 -13.10
CA SER A 353 17.40 -0.96 -11.72
C SER A 353 18.63 -1.74 -11.25
N GLU A 354 18.70 -1.98 -9.94
CA GLU A 354 19.49 -3.05 -9.35
C GLU A 354 19.14 -4.40 -9.98
N MET A 355 20.12 -5.29 -10.00
CA MET A 355 19.94 -6.68 -10.36
C MET A 355 19.64 -7.49 -9.11
N ILE A 356 18.53 -8.20 -9.11
CA ILE A 356 18.19 -9.12 -8.03
C ILE A 356 18.40 -10.54 -8.53
N THR A 357 19.19 -11.32 -7.79
CA THR A 357 19.45 -12.73 -8.03
C THR A 357 18.54 -13.55 -7.12
N PHE A 358 17.68 -14.38 -7.70
CA PHE A 358 16.83 -15.32 -6.98
C PHE A 358 17.43 -16.72 -7.08
N ARG A 359 17.88 -17.26 -5.96
CA ARG A 359 18.44 -18.62 -5.86
C ARG A 359 17.41 -19.56 -5.25
N PHE A 360 17.30 -20.76 -5.80
CA PHE A 360 16.45 -21.80 -5.24
C PHE A 360 17.17 -22.51 -4.09
N GLU A 361 16.56 -22.49 -2.91
CA GLU A 361 17.02 -23.30 -1.78
C GLU A 361 16.34 -24.67 -1.81
N ALA A 362 17.08 -25.68 -1.36
CA ALA A 362 16.49 -26.96 -1.01
C ALA A 362 15.67 -26.78 0.28
N GLN A 363 14.47 -27.35 0.31
CA GLN A 363 13.65 -27.35 1.51
C GLN A 363 14.36 -28.14 2.62
N GLU A 364 14.63 -27.50 3.76
CA GLU A 364 15.27 -28.15 4.89
C GLU A 364 14.29 -29.07 5.65
N GLY A 365 14.29 -30.35 5.29
CA GLY A 365 14.19 -31.51 6.19
C GLY A 365 12.92 -31.75 7.01
N LEU A 366 11.92 -30.88 6.99
CA LEU A 366 10.58 -31.13 7.53
C LEU A 366 9.54 -30.48 6.61
N ASP A 367 8.71 -31.29 5.95
CA ASP A 367 7.70 -30.86 4.99
C ASP A 367 6.45 -30.25 5.66
N TYR A 368 6.64 -29.26 6.53
CA TYR A 368 5.50 -28.54 7.08
C TYR A 368 4.86 -27.66 5.99
N PRO A 369 3.52 -27.61 5.90
CA PRO A 369 2.83 -26.65 5.04
C PRO A 369 3.26 -25.24 5.42
N ARG A 370 3.85 -24.48 4.50
CA ARG A 370 4.42 -23.16 4.79
C ARG A 370 3.38 -22.05 4.72
N TRP A 371 3.59 -21.01 5.52
CA TRP A 371 2.90 -19.73 5.34
C TRP A 371 3.87 -18.70 4.79
N ARG A 372 3.44 -17.93 3.79
CA ARG A 372 4.22 -16.78 3.34
C ARG A 372 3.45 -15.51 3.64
N PHE A 373 4.10 -14.57 4.29
CA PHE A 373 3.50 -13.27 4.56
C PHE A 373 4.06 -12.24 3.60
N SER A 374 3.22 -11.32 3.15
CA SER A 374 3.63 -10.12 2.44
C SER A 374 3.00 -8.88 3.05
N TRP A 375 3.82 -7.91 3.41
CA TRP A 375 3.38 -6.71 4.10
C TRP A 375 3.82 -5.45 3.39
N LEU A 376 3.06 -4.37 3.60
CA LEU A 376 3.48 -3.04 3.18
C LEU A 376 4.64 -2.61 4.06
N ASN A 377 5.74 -2.18 3.45
CA ASN A 377 6.95 -1.74 4.16
C ASN A 377 7.05 -0.21 4.27
N ASP A 378 8.06 0.25 5.00
CA ASP A 378 8.28 1.67 5.27
C ASP A 378 8.66 2.46 4.01
N LEU A 379 9.12 1.75 2.97
CA LEU A 379 9.34 2.31 1.65
C LEU A 379 8.06 2.35 0.83
N GLY A 380 6.87 2.00 1.33
CA GLY A 380 5.65 1.95 0.52
C GLY A 380 5.75 0.98 -0.67
N GLY A 381 6.61 -0.03 -0.58
CA GLY A 381 6.58 -1.24 -1.41
C GLY A 381 6.12 -2.43 -0.59
N ARG A 382 6.17 -3.63 -1.16
CA ARG A 382 5.89 -4.85 -0.40
C ARG A 382 7.13 -5.66 -0.14
N ASP A 383 7.21 -6.16 1.08
CA ASP A 383 8.18 -7.14 1.52
C ASP A 383 7.48 -8.48 1.75
N TRP A 384 8.26 -9.55 1.85
CA TRP A 384 7.75 -10.90 2.05
C TRP A 384 8.70 -11.76 2.88
N PHE A 385 8.15 -12.76 3.56
CA PHE A 385 8.94 -13.73 4.32
C PHE A 385 8.20 -15.05 4.51
N ASN A 386 8.95 -16.16 4.53
CA ASN A 386 8.41 -17.51 4.69
C ASN A 386 8.49 -17.98 6.15
N PHE A 387 7.41 -18.58 6.61
CA PHE A 387 7.29 -19.27 7.89
C PHE A 387 7.18 -20.77 7.58
N VAL A 388 8.28 -21.47 7.85
CA VAL A 388 8.56 -22.82 7.33
C VAL A 388 8.60 -23.90 8.43
N LYS A 389 8.40 -23.53 9.70
CA LYS A 389 8.35 -24.50 10.81
C LYS A 389 6.91 -24.86 11.14
N GLN A 390 6.72 -25.66 12.19
CA GLN A 390 5.42 -26.20 12.58
C GLN A 390 4.38 -25.09 12.72
N ASN A 391 3.35 -25.15 11.87
CA ASN A 391 2.22 -24.25 11.91
C ASN A 391 1.05 -24.95 12.60
N LYS A 392 0.23 -24.21 13.34
CA LYS A 392 -0.95 -24.75 14.02
C LYS A 392 -2.18 -24.00 13.60
N GLU A 393 -3.23 -24.75 13.34
CA GLU A 393 -4.56 -24.23 13.12
C GLU A 393 -5.39 -24.44 14.40
N MET A 394 -6.06 -23.38 14.85
CA MET A 394 -6.80 -23.34 16.10
C MET A 394 -8.22 -22.85 15.83
N TYR A 395 -9.21 -23.57 16.35
CA TYR A 395 -10.62 -23.20 16.24
C TYR A 395 -11.17 -22.85 17.62
N ASN A 396 -11.42 -21.56 17.85
CA ASN A 396 -12.13 -21.11 19.03
C ASN A 396 -13.62 -21.04 18.71
N GLN A 397 -14.41 -21.89 19.35
CA GLN A 397 -15.84 -21.96 19.12
C GLN A 397 -16.59 -21.54 20.39
N SER A 398 -17.45 -20.54 20.28
CA SER A 398 -18.46 -20.24 21.29
C SER A 398 -19.85 -20.58 20.76
N ARG A 399 -20.64 -21.26 21.58
CA ARG A 399 -22.02 -21.66 21.28
C ARG A 399 -22.93 -21.04 22.31
N GLN A 400 -23.98 -20.37 21.86
CA GLN A 400 -25.10 -20.00 22.72
C GLN A 400 -26.20 -21.03 22.52
N THR A 401 -26.58 -21.67 23.61
CA THR A 401 -27.64 -22.68 23.65
C THR A 401 -28.86 -22.09 24.35
N TYR A 402 -30.04 -22.50 23.92
CA TYR A 402 -31.25 -22.41 24.73
C TYR A 402 -31.79 -23.81 24.97
N TYR A 403 -32.42 -24.03 26.11
CA TYR A 403 -33.08 -25.29 26.40
C TYR A 403 -34.48 -25.28 25.77
N ARG A 404 -34.70 -26.18 24.81
CA ARG A 404 -36.03 -26.41 24.25
C ARG A 404 -36.75 -27.44 25.11
N ASP A 405 -37.76 -26.96 25.84
CA ASP A 405 -38.56 -27.79 26.72
C ASP A 405 -39.27 -28.91 25.92
N PRO A 406 -39.17 -30.19 26.33
CA PRO A 406 -39.94 -31.28 25.74
C PRO A 406 -41.46 -31.17 25.94
N PHE A 407 -41.94 -30.29 26.82
CA PHE A 407 -43.34 -30.19 27.20
C PHE A 407 -44.07 -28.98 26.57
N TYR A 408 -45.32 -29.21 26.19
CA TYR A 408 -46.25 -28.17 25.76
C TYR A 408 -47.25 -27.88 26.89
N TYR A 409 -47.51 -26.60 27.16
CA TYR A 409 -48.56 -26.17 28.09
C TYR A 409 -49.86 -25.93 27.32
N SER A 410 -50.74 -26.92 27.23
CA SER A 410 -52.16 -26.66 26.93
C SER A 410 -53.09 -27.25 27.98
N GLY A 411 -53.81 -26.34 28.64
CA GLY A 411 -55.12 -26.53 29.25
C GLY A 411 -55.18 -27.55 30.39
N ASP A 412 -55.06 -28.83 30.09
CA ASP A 412 -55.57 -29.87 30.99
C ASP A 412 -54.73 -31.17 31.05
N LYS A 413 -53.59 -31.30 30.36
CA LYS A 413 -52.72 -32.50 30.48
C LYS A 413 -51.23 -32.20 30.32
N PHE A 414 -50.41 -32.64 31.29
CA PHE A 414 -48.96 -32.71 31.19
C PHE A 414 -48.56 -33.98 30.41
N GLY A 415 -47.97 -33.85 29.23
CA GLY A 415 -47.54 -35.00 28.43
C GLY A 415 -46.50 -34.63 27.38
N ALA A 416 -45.42 -35.40 27.32
CA ALA A 416 -44.38 -35.27 26.29
C ALA A 416 -44.95 -35.64 24.92
N LEU A 417 -45.00 -34.71 23.98
CA LEU A 417 -45.57 -34.92 22.64
C LEU A 417 -44.58 -35.60 21.68
N SER A 418 -43.30 -35.69 22.03
CA SER A 418 -42.27 -36.25 21.16
C SER A 418 -41.19 -36.95 21.99
N ALA A 419 -41.07 -38.26 21.83
CA ALA A 419 -39.95 -39.06 22.34
C ALA A 419 -38.72 -39.00 21.41
N ARG A 420 -38.68 -38.06 20.44
CA ARG A 420 -37.59 -37.93 19.48
C ARG A 420 -36.48 -37.03 20.06
N PRO A 421 -35.27 -37.57 20.34
CA PRO A 421 -34.18 -36.81 20.96
C PRO A 421 -33.76 -35.55 20.19
N SER A 422 -34.11 -35.43 18.90
CA SER A 422 -33.84 -34.25 18.07
C SER A 422 -34.79 -33.06 18.29
N THR A 423 -35.81 -33.20 19.15
CA THR A 423 -36.89 -32.20 19.31
C THR A 423 -36.88 -31.45 20.64
N PHE A 424 -36.04 -31.86 21.59
CA PHE A 424 -35.94 -31.29 22.94
C PHE A 424 -34.48 -31.32 23.43
N GLY A 425 -34.15 -30.47 24.41
CA GLY A 425 -32.79 -30.36 24.96
C GLY A 425 -32.08 -29.07 24.57
N GLU A 426 -30.77 -29.00 24.78
CA GLU A 426 -29.96 -27.84 24.43
C GLU A 426 -29.83 -27.68 22.91
N VAL A 427 -30.43 -26.63 22.38
CA VAL A 427 -30.35 -26.27 20.96
C VAL A 427 -29.43 -25.07 20.82
N VAL A 428 -28.41 -25.18 19.96
CA VAL A 428 -27.53 -24.06 19.61
C VAL A 428 -28.30 -23.12 18.69
N PHE A 429 -28.52 -21.88 19.12
CA PHE A 429 -29.18 -20.86 18.28
C PHE A 429 -28.18 -19.87 17.68
N ASN A 430 -27.01 -19.72 18.30
CA ASN A 430 -25.94 -18.90 17.78
C ASN A 430 -24.60 -19.60 18.00
N MET A 431 -23.77 -19.59 16.97
CA MET A 431 -22.46 -20.22 16.98
C MET A 431 -21.46 -19.28 16.33
N ASN A 432 -20.42 -18.91 17.06
CA ASN A 432 -19.31 -18.13 16.55
C ASN A 432 -18.06 -19.02 16.50
N ILE A 433 -17.51 -19.19 15.31
CA ILE A 433 -16.27 -19.94 15.08
C ILE A 433 -15.21 -18.95 14.64
N GLN A 434 -14.19 -18.78 15.48
CA GLN A 434 -12.99 -18.01 15.14
C GLN A 434 -11.87 -18.98 14.79
N GLN A 435 -11.42 -18.95 13.54
CA GLN A 435 -10.23 -19.65 13.08
C GLN A 435 -9.01 -18.76 13.32
N LYS A 436 -8.03 -19.30 14.03
CA LYS A 436 -6.75 -18.68 14.32
C LYS A 436 -5.65 -19.59 13.81
N PHE A 437 -4.55 -18.98 13.39
CA PHE A 437 -3.39 -19.68 12.90
C PHE A 437 -2.17 -19.22 13.69
N GLN A 438 -1.27 -20.16 13.92
CA GLN A 438 0.05 -19.91 14.47
C GLN A 438 1.07 -20.31 13.41
N ALA A 439 1.95 -19.40 13.03
CA ALA A 439 3.03 -19.67 12.11
C ALA A 439 4.40 -19.42 12.75
N THR A 440 5.37 -20.29 12.46
CA THR A 440 6.73 -20.19 13.02
C THR A 440 7.79 -20.09 11.91
N THR A 441 8.71 -19.15 12.06
CA THR A 441 9.85 -18.98 11.13
C THR A 441 10.83 -20.15 11.24
N GLY A 442 11.68 -20.29 10.22
CA GLY A 442 12.94 -21.02 10.38
C GLY A 442 13.87 -20.35 11.40
N TRP A 443 15.08 -20.88 11.52
CA TRP A 443 16.15 -20.15 12.18
C TRP A 443 16.48 -18.92 11.36
N ILE A 444 16.57 -17.77 12.03
CA ILE A 444 16.76 -16.49 11.35
C ILE A 444 18.00 -15.75 11.86
N THR A 445 18.54 -14.87 11.02
CA THR A 445 19.66 -14.00 11.36
C THR A 445 19.19 -12.73 12.07
N GLU A 446 20.13 -11.98 12.67
CA GLU A 446 19.86 -10.66 13.27
C GLU A 446 19.28 -9.68 12.25
N GLU A 447 19.78 -9.68 11.02
CA GLU A 447 19.27 -8.85 9.92
C GLU A 447 17.81 -9.21 9.57
N GLN A 448 17.48 -10.50 9.52
CA GLN A 448 16.12 -10.98 9.31
C GLN A 448 15.21 -10.62 10.49
N SER A 449 15.72 -10.60 11.72
CA SER A 449 14.99 -10.09 12.87
C SER A 449 14.64 -8.61 12.71
N VAL A 450 15.61 -7.77 12.38
CA VAL A 450 15.35 -6.34 12.18
C VAL A 450 14.37 -6.13 11.02
N PHE A 451 14.47 -6.94 9.97
CA PHE A 451 13.54 -6.93 8.84
C PHE A 451 12.10 -7.31 9.22
N LEU A 452 11.91 -8.36 10.02
CA LEU A 452 10.59 -8.82 10.46
C LEU A 452 9.87 -7.81 11.35
N LYS A 453 10.57 -6.84 11.94
CA LYS A 453 9.93 -5.67 12.58
C LYS A 453 8.97 -4.95 11.63
N GLY A 454 9.24 -4.97 10.32
CA GLY A 454 8.37 -4.42 9.29
C GLY A 454 6.99 -5.11 9.26
N LEU A 455 6.96 -6.43 9.42
CA LEU A 455 5.72 -7.21 9.44
C LEU A 455 4.82 -6.78 10.60
N PHE A 456 5.34 -6.72 11.82
CA PHE A 456 4.56 -6.38 13.02
C PHE A 456 4.04 -4.93 13.04
N ASN A 457 4.77 -4.01 12.40
CA ASN A 457 4.37 -2.60 12.32
C ASN A 457 3.55 -2.30 11.07
N SER A 458 3.38 -3.27 10.18
CA SER A 458 2.68 -3.03 8.93
C SER A 458 1.18 -2.91 9.19
N PRO A 459 0.53 -1.83 8.70
CA PRO A 459 -0.91 -1.72 8.76
C PRO A 459 -1.60 -2.65 7.75
N HIS A 460 -0.85 -3.29 6.85
CA HIS A 460 -1.39 -4.07 5.76
C HIS A 460 -0.58 -5.33 5.47
N ILE A 461 -1.17 -6.49 5.78
CA ILE A 461 -0.48 -7.79 5.76
C ILE A 461 -1.36 -8.80 5.01
N LEU A 462 -0.77 -9.44 4.01
CA LEU A 462 -1.32 -10.60 3.33
C LEU A 462 -0.61 -11.87 3.79
N ALA A 463 -1.35 -12.96 3.80
CA ALA A 463 -0.81 -14.30 3.94
C ALA A 463 -1.17 -15.13 2.70
N TYR A 464 -0.19 -15.85 2.16
CA TYR A 464 -0.40 -16.91 1.17
C TYR A 464 -0.57 -18.21 1.95
N PRO A 465 -1.78 -18.78 1.96
CA PRO A 465 -2.05 -20.00 2.68
C PRO A 465 -1.37 -21.19 2.01
N PRO A 466 -1.03 -22.24 2.77
CA PRO A 466 -0.66 -23.51 2.17
C PRO A 466 -1.89 -24.20 1.55
N SER A 467 -1.65 -25.10 0.59
CA SER A 467 -2.70 -25.73 -0.23
C SER A 467 -3.68 -26.63 0.54
N ASP A 468 -3.33 -27.03 1.76
CA ASP A 468 -4.19 -27.78 2.67
C ASP A 468 -5.19 -26.88 3.42
N VAL A 469 -4.93 -25.57 3.49
CA VAL A 469 -5.81 -24.58 4.12
C VAL A 469 -6.69 -23.87 3.09
N ASP A 470 -6.11 -23.37 2.00
CA ASP A 470 -6.80 -22.61 0.95
C ASP A 470 -5.92 -22.52 -0.31
N ASP A 471 -6.37 -21.84 -1.35
CA ASP A 471 -5.62 -21.66 -2.60
C ASP A 471 -4.31 -20.84 -2.36
N PRO A 472 -3.11 -21.45 -2.52
CA PRO A 472 -1.83 -20.76 -2.32
C PRO A 472 -1.58 -19.67 -3.36
N ASP A 473 -2.35 -19.65 -4.45
CA ASP A 473 -2.24 -18.65 -5.49
C ASP A 473 -2.97 -17.35 -5.14
N ILE A 474 -3.86 -17.34 -4.16
CA ILE A 474 -4.69 -16.19 -3.81
C ILE A 474 -4.37 -15.73 -2.38
N PRO A 475 -3.69 -14.58 -2.20
CA PRO A 475 -3.38 -14.11 -0.86
C PRO A 475 -4.65 -13.68 -0.10
N ARG A 476 -4.61 -13.79 1.23
CA ARG A 476 -5.69 -13.39 2.15
C ARG A 476 -5.21 -12.28 3.07
N LEU A 477 -6.06 -11.28 3.31
CA LEU A 477 -5.81 -10.23 4.29
C LEU A 477 -5.83 -10.82 5.70
N VAL A 478 -4.78 -10.57 6.48
CA VAL A 478 -4.64 -11.08 7.85
C VAL A 478 -4.42 -9.97 8.86
N VAL A 479 -4.85 -10.24 10.10
CA VAL A 479 -4.54 -9.42 11.27
C VAL A 479 -3.63 -10.23 12.18
N ILE A 480 -2.44 -9.69 12.47
CA ILE A 480 -1.53 -10.26 13.46
C ILE A 480 -2.07 -9.96 14.85
N GLU A 481 -2.24 -11.00 15.66
CA GLU A 481 -2.73 -10.90 17.04
C GLU A 481 -1.59 -10.85 18.06
N THR A 482 -0.37 -11.23 17.67
CA THR A 482 0.82 -11.11 18.52
C THR A 482 1.13 -9.63 18.80
N THR A 483 0.96 -9.21 20.06
CA THR A 483 1.04 -7.80 20.47
C THR A 483 2.45 -7.31 20.81
N SER A 484 3.41 -8.20 20.98
CA SER A 484 4.78 -7.85 21.36
C SER A 484 5.79 -8.59 20.49
N TYR A 485 6.78 -7.84 20.03
CA TYR A 485 7.91 -8.35 19.28
C TYR A 485 9.20 -7.86 19.92
N GLU A 486 10.11 -8.77 20.24
CA GLU A 486 11.46 -8.42 20.67
C GLU A 486 12.40 -8.53 19.47
N VAL A 487 13.20 -7.49 19.20
CA VAL A 487 14.29 -7.59 18.22
C VAL A 487 15.44 -8.34 18.88
N MET A 488 15.76 -9.52 18.34
CA MET A 488 16.82 -10.37 18.84
C MET A 488 18.17 -9.99 18.21
N ASN A 489 19.21 -9.86 19.05
CA ASN A 489 20.58 -9.62 18.62
C ASN A 489 21.47 -10.83 18.95
N TYR A 490 22.50 -11.08 18.17
CA TYR A 490 23.39 -12.25 18.32
C TYR A 490 24.06 -12.33 19.72
N LYS A 491 24.30 -11.18 20.36
CA LYS A 491 24.85 -11.11 21.72
C LYS A 491 23.88 -11.62 22.81
N ARG A 492 22.58 -11.71 22.51
CA ARG A 492 21.53 -12.12 23.45
C ARG A 492 21.10 -13.58 23.25
N ALA A 493 21.05 -14.06 22.02
CA ALA A 493 20.67 -15.43 21.69
C ALA A 493 21.44 -15.94 20.47
N LYS A 494 22.01 -17.16 20.55
CA LYS A 494 22.84 -17.76 19.49
C LYS A 494 22.05 -18.18 18.25
N MET A 495 20.78 -18.56 18.42
CA MET A 495 19.81 -18.89 17.37
C MET A 495 18.41 -18.56 17.90
N PHE A 496 17.55 -17.98 17.08
CA PHE A 496 16.18 -17.66 17.45
C PHE A 496 15.23 -17.84 16.25
N ASN A 497 13.95 -18.04 16.57
CA ASN A 497 12.84 -18.11 15.64
C ASN A 497 11.70 -17.22 16.16
N TYR A 498 10.79 -16.80 15.29
CA TYR A 498 9.57 -16.10 15.68
C TYR A 498 8.37 -16.97 15.45
N THR A 499 7.43 -16.90 16.39
CA THR A 499 6.10 -17.46 16.25
C THR A 499 5.10 -16.32 16.28
N ILE A 500 4.21 -16.29 15.30
CA ILE A 500 3.15 -15.30 15.18
C ILE A 500 1.79 -15.98 15.21
N ASP A 501 0.85 -15.36 15.92
CA ASP A 501 -0.54 -15.72 15.90
C ASP A 501 -1.29 -14.71 15.03
N PHE A 502 -2.14 -15.20 14.13
CA PHE A 502 -2.90 -14.37 13.21
C PHE A 502 -4.25 -14.98 12.89
N ARG A 503 -5.13 -14.17 12.32
CA ARG A 503 -6.41 -14.60 11.77
C ARG A 503 -6.69 -13.90 10.45
N PHE A 504 -7.54 -14.51 9.62
CA PHE A 504 -8.06 -13.81 8.46
C PHE A 504 -8.91 -12.61 8.89
N SER A 505 -8.79 -11.51 8.14
CA SER A 505 -9.56 -10.28 8.38
C SER A 505 -11.05 -10.49 8.12
N GLN A 506 -11.36 -11.33 7.11
CA GLN A 506 -12.71 -11.76 6.81
C GLN A 506 -13.06 -13.03 7.61
N PRO A 507 -14.20 -13.08 8.32
CA PRO A 507 -14.63 -14.29 8.99
C PRO A 507 -15.11 -15.35 7.98
N LEU A 508 -14.85 -16.62 8.28
CA LEU A 508 -15.24 -17.78 7.45
C LEU A 508 -16.75 -17.86 7.17
N TYR A 509 -17.58 -17.37 8.10
CA TYR A 509 -19.03 -17.36 7.97
C TYR A 509 -19.57 -16.03 8.46
N THR A 510 -19.99 -15.16 7.54
CA THR A 510 -20.94 -14.09 7.86
C THR A 510 -22.34 -14.65 7.64
N GLN A 511 -23.17 -14.76 8.69
CA GLN A 511 -24.60 -14.75 8.46
C GLN A 511 -24.92 -13.36 7.93
N THR A 512 -25.11 -13.26 6.62
CA THR A 512 -25.79 -12.12 6.02
C THR A 512 -27.22 -12.14 6.54
N SER A 513 -27.52 -11.22 7.46
CA SER A 513 -28.88 -10.91 7.90
C SER A 513 -29.66 -10.24 6.77
#